data_AF-B5HTG0-F1
#
_entry.id   AF-B5HTG0-F1
#
_cell.length_a   1.000
_cell.length_b   1.000
_cell.length_c   1.000
_cell.angle_alpha   90.00
_cell.angle_beta   90.00
_cell.angle_gamma   90.00
#
_symmetry.space_group_name_H-M   'P 1'
#
loop_
_entity.id
_entity.type
_entity.pdbx_description
1 polymer ?
#
loop_
_entity_poly.entity_id
_entity_poly.type
_entity_poly.pdbx_seq_one_letter_code
_entity_poly.pdbx_strand_id
1 'polypeptide(L)' 'MSAARAAVSALAETLNMPQENLITPDTVRRVCWEPPAEVSAESVGAALAGYGARPWQVEQVTPVLVAALSA' A
#
# COMPACT_ATOMS: atom_id res chain seq x y z
N MET A 1 -1.50 -1.98 -11.62
CA MET A 1 -0.43 -1.11 -11.07
C MET A 1 -0.83 0.37 -11.00
N SER A 2 -1.38 0.97 -12.06
CA SER A 2 -1.70 2.42 -12.06
C SER A 2 -2.72 2.85 -10.99
N ALA A 3 -3.76 2.03 -10.74
CA ALA A 3 -4.77 2.33 -9.71
C ALA A 3 -4.18 2.40 -8.29
N ALA A 4 -3.40 1.39 -7.88
CA ALA A 4 -2.74 1.37 -6.58
C ALA A 4 -1.76 2.56 -6.39
N ARG A 5 -0.97 2.88 -7.42
CA ARG A 5 -0.08 4.06 -7.38
C ARG A 5 -0.86 5.36 -7.22
N ALA A 6 -1.92 5.56 -8.01
CA ALA A 6 -2.74 6.76 -7.93
C ALA A 6 -3.40 6.90 -6.54
N ALA A 7 -3.89 5.80 -5.98
CA ALA A 7 -4.55 5.78 -4.68
C ALA A 7 -3.56 6.09 -3.53
N VAL A 8 -2.34 5.54 -3.57
CA VAL A 8 -1.29 5.85 -2.59
C VAL A 8 -0.80 7.30 -2.70
N SER A 9 -0.71 7.84 -3.92
CA SER A 9 -0.39 9.26 -4.14
C SER A 9 -1.45 10.17 -3.52
N ALA A 10 -2.73 9.90 -3.77
CA ALA A 10 -3.84 10.69 -3.21
C ALA A 10 -3.88 10.63 -1.67
N LEU A 11 -3.55 9.47 -1.07
CA LEU A 11 -3.39 9.35 0.38
C LEU A 11 -2.25 10.20 0.91
N ALA A 12 -1.09 10.21 0.24
CA ALA A 12 0.05 11.03 0.63
C ALA A 12 -0.29 12.54 0.60
N GLU A 13 -1.02 12.97 -0.43
CA GLU A 13 -1.55 14.34 -0.52
C GLU A 13 -2.50 14.66 0.64
N THR A 14 -3.40 13.72 1.00
CA THR A 14 -4.33 13.88 2.14
C THR A 14 -3.60 13.99 3.46
N LEU A 15 -2.50 13.27 3.63
CA LEU A 15 -1.65 13.31 4.82
C LEU A 15 -0.62 14.44 4.78
N ASN A 16 -0.65 15.29 3.73
CA ASN A 16 0.25 16.41 3.51
C ASN A 16 1.74 16.03 3.62
N MET A 17 2.12 14.91 2.99
CA MET A 17 3.51 14.43 2.98
C MET A 17 3.90 13.85 1.62
N PRO A 18 5.20 13.79 1.29
CA PRO A 18 5.67 13.07 0.11
C PRO A 18 5.28 11.59 0.17
N GLN A 19 4.88 11.03 -0.98
CA GLN A 19 4.54 9.60 -1.09
C GLN A 19 5.67 8.71 -0.57
N GLU A 20 6.93 9.08 -0.83
CA GLU A 20 8.12 8.33 -0.40
C GLU A 20 8.27 8.28 1.13
N ASN A 21 7.75 9.28 1.85
CA ASN A 21 7.70 9.28 3.31
C ASN A 21 6.57 8.38 3.82
N LEU A 22 5.45 8.31 3.09
CA LEU A 22 4.32 7.42 3.39
C LEU A 22 4.70 5.96 3.16
N ILE A 23 5.15 5.61 1.96
CA ILE A 23 5.62 4.25 1.64
C ILE A 23 6.51 4.25 0.39
N THR A 24 7.48 3.35 0.35
CA THR A 24 8.36 3.28 -0.82
C THR A 24 7.58 2.79 -2.06
N PRO A 25 7.82 3.40 -3.23
CA PRO A 25 7.17 2.96 -4.47
C PRO A 25 7.55 1.54 -4.88
N ASP A 26 8.70 1.01 -4.41
CA ASP A 26 9.11 -0.39 -4.59
C ASP A 26 8.20 -1.33 -3.80
N THR A 27 7.91 -1.03 -2.53
CA THR A 27 6.99 -1.82 -1.69
C THR A 27 5.61 -1.95 -2.35
N VAL A 28 5.06 -0.84 -2.85
CA VAL A 28 3.77 -0.85 -3.56
C VAL A 28 3.84 -1.69 -4.83
N ARG A 29 4.94 -1.59 -5.59
CA ARG A 29 5.15 -2.39 -6.81
C ARG A 29 5.21 -3.88 -6.50
N ARG A 30 5.92 -4.29 -5.43
CA ARG A 30 6.02 -5.70 -5.03
C ARG A 30 4.67 -6.27 -4.64
N VAL A 31 3.89 -5.57 -3.82
CA VAL A 31 2.52 -6.00 -3.47
C VAL A 31 1.62 -6.10 -4.70
N CYS A 32 1.76 -5.20 -5.67
CA CYS A 32 1.00 -5.28 -6.93
C CYS A 32 1.45 -6.42 -7.85
N TRP A 33 2.71 -6.87 -7.76
CA TRP A 33 3.29 -7.90 -8.62
C TRP A 33 3.12 -9.31 -8.04
N GLU A 34 3.25 -9.41 -6.72
CA GLU A 34 3.01 -10.61 -5.92
C GLU A 34 1.90 -10.29 -4.91
N PRO A 35 0.65 -10.14 -5.38
CA PRO A 35 -0.48 -9.93 -4.48
C PRO A 35 -0.67 -11.18 -3.60
N PRO A 36 -1.07 -11.00 -2.33
CA PRO A 36 -1.43 -12.11 -1.49
C PRO A 36 -2.61 -12.90 -2.10
N ALA A 37 -2.67 -14.20 -1.79
CA ALA A 37 -3.71 -15.09 -2.30
C ALA A 37 -5.13 -14.61 -1.95
N GLU A 38 -5.28 -13.91 -0.82
CA GLU A 38 -6.49 -13.21 -0.43
C GLU A 38 -6.19 -11.71 -0.29
N VAL A 39 -6.97 -10.86 -0.96
CA VAL A 39 -6.86 -9.41 -0.86
C VAL A 39 -7.68 -8.93 0.34
N SER A 40 -7.17 -9.20 1.54
CA SER A 40 -7.73 -8.75 2.82
C SER A 40 -6.76 -7.80 3.53
N ALA A 41 -7.28 -7.01 4.48
CA ALA A 41 -6.46 -6.06 5.24
C ALA A 41 -5.33 -6.77 6.00
N GLU A 42 -5.59 -7.96 6.54
CA GLU A 42 -4.58 -8.78 7.21
C GLU A 42 -3.49 -9.24 6.24
N SER A 43 -3.88 -9.83 5.11
CA SER A 43 -2.93 -10.36 4.12
C SER A 43 -2.09 -9.26 3.45
N VAL A 44 -2.73 -8.15 3.07
CA VAL A 44 -2.03 -6.99 2.49
C VAL A 44 -1.13 -6.31 3.53
N GLY A 45 -1.62 -6.15 4.76
CA GLY A 45 -0.81 -5.56 5.84
C GLY A 45 0.40 -6.41 6.20
N ALA A 46 0.25 -7.74 6.24
CA ALA A 46 1.34 -8.67 6.44
C ALA A 46 2.37 -8.61 5.31
N ALA A 47 1.93 -8.51 4.04
CA ALA A 47 2.83 -8.34 2.90
C ALA A 47 3.63 -7.04 3.00
N LEU A 48 2.97 -5.91 3.32
CA LEU A 48 3.63 -4.62 3.51
C LEU A 48 4.67 -4.66 4.63
N ALA A 49 4.31 -5.24 5.78
CA ALA A 49 5.21 -5.42 6.91
C ALA A 49 6.41 -6.32 6.55
N GLY A 50 6.17 -7.40 5.79
CA GLY A 50 7.22 -8.28 5.27
C GLY A 50 8.21 -7.58 4.34
N TYR A 51 7.77 -6.52 3.65
CA TYR A 51 8.64 -5.65 2.84
C TYR A 51 9.27 -4.49 3.63
N GLY A 52 9.11 -4.47 4.96
CA GLY A 52 9.73 -3.48 5.85
C GLY A 52 8.92 -2.21 6.06
N ALA A 53 7.64 -2.18 5.70
CA ALA A 53 6.76 -1.06 6.04
C ALA A 53 6.57 -0.98 7.56
N ARG A 54 6.65 0.23 8.11
CA ARG A 54 6.44 0.48 9.55
C ARG A 54 4.95 0.32 9.91
N PRO A 55 4.60 0.02 11.17
CA PRO A 55 3.21 -0.18 11.59
C PRO A 55 2.27 0.94 11.15
N TRP A 56 2.65 2.20 11.38
CA TRP A 56 1.83 3.35 10.97
C TRP A 56 1.65 3.45 9.45
N GLN A 57 2.65 3.04 8.65
CA GLN A 57 2.54 3.03 7.18
C GLN A 57 1.58 1.94 6.72
N VAL A 58 1.68 0.76 7.33
CA VAL A 58 0.77 -0.36 7.10
C VAL A 58 -0.66 0.04 7.40
N GLU A 59 -0.91 0.67 8.55
CA GLU A 59 -2.25 1.13 8.94
C GLU A 59 -2.86 2.11 7.93
N GLN A 60 -2.07 3.05 7.39
CA GLN A 60 -2.56 4.03 6.41
C GLN A 60 -2.73 3.43 5.01
N VAL A 61 -1.77 2.62 4.55
CA VAL A 61 -1.69 2.18 3.14
C VAL A 61 -2.52 0.93 2.85
N THR A 62 -2.70 0.05 3.84
CA THR A 62 -3.47 -1.20 3.69
C THR A 62 -4.88 -0.99 3.12
N PRO A 63 -5.75 -0.13 3.68
CA PRO A 63 -7.11 0.04 3.16
C PRO A 63 -7.13 0.54 1.71
N VAL A 64 -6.17 1.39 1.36
CA VAL A 64 -6.01 1.94 0.01
C VAL A 64 -5.61 0.86 -1.00
N LEU A 65 -4.66 0.00 -0.63
CA LEU A 65 -4.23 -1.10 -1.50
C LEU A 65 -5.28 -2.20 -1.64
N VAL A 66 -5.98 -2.55 -0.56
CA VAL A 66 -7.09 -3.52 -0.61
C VAL A 66 -8.17 -3.03 -1.58
N ALA A 67 -8.58 -1.77 -1.48
CA ALA A 67 -9.57 -1.19 -2.39
C ALA A 67 -9.07 -1.19 -3.86
N ALA A 68 -7.80 -0.87 -4.09
CA ALA A 68 -7.23 -0.81 -5.43
C ALA A 68 -6.95 -2.17 -6.08
N LEU A 69 -6.79 -3.24 -5.28
CA LEU A 69 -6.54 -4.60 -5.76
C LEU A 69 -7.84 -5.41 -5.96
N SER A 70 -8.92 -5.01 -5.28
CA SER A 70 -10.24 -5.63 -5.40
C SER A 70 -11.15 -4.99 -6.47
N ALA A 71 -10.66 -3.95 -7.16
CA ALA A 71 -11.36 -3.23 -8.23
C ALA A 71 -10.88 -3.67 -9.62
#